data_AF-A0A6C0DT42-F1
#
_entry.id   AF-A0A6C0DT42-F1
#
_cell.length_a   1.000
_cell.length_b   1.000
_cell.length_c   1.000
_cell.angle_alpha   90.00
_cell.angle_beta   90.00
_cell.angle_gamma   90.00
#
_symmetry.space_group_name_H-M   'P 1'
#
loop_
_entity.id
_entity.type
_entity.pdbx_description
1 polymer ?
#
loop_
_entity_poly.entity_id
_entity_poly.type
_entity_poly.pdbx_seq_one_letter_code
_entity_poly.pdbx_strand_id
1 'polypeptide(L)'
;MPRYDMTCHAVMEWAKAELEHVGRITAVEDADIQYSYAQSTVNGMLHLRDALLELVTSDEHSEHKADLKRTHDSVVRVIKHLIKDYDVKLEEIKRFNTRHVLGDLSYLGASGTKKNGGRRRATRKARSWW
;
A
#
# COMPACT_ATOMS: atom_id res chain seq x y z
N MET A 1 -14.00 -1.58 13.50
CA MET A 1 -13.50 -0.91 12.28
C MET A 1 -14.08 0.50 12.28
N PRO A 2 -13.32 1.55 11.93
CA PRO A 2 -13.83 2.91 11.85
C PRO A 2 -14.98 2.97 10.83
N ARG A 3 -15.95 3.85 11.06
CA ARG A 3 -17.10 4.05 10.15
C ARG A 3 -16.92 5.38 9.43
N TYR A 4 -16.86 5.34 8.11
CA TYR A 4 -16.60 6.50 7.26
C TYR A 4 -17.87 7.08 6.65
N ASP A 5 -18.95 6.28 6.49
CA ASP A 5 -20.25 6.72 5.97
C ASP A 5 -20.14 7.54 4.66
N MET A 6 -19.19 7.18 3.80
CA MET A 6 -18.95 7.86 2.52
C MET A 6 -19.78 7.25 1.39
N THR A 7 -20.11 8.05 0.39
CA THR A 7 -20.71 7.53 -0.84
C THR A 7 -19.68 6.82 -1.73
N CYS A 8 -20.13 5.90 -2.59
CA CYS A 8 -19.29 5.27 -3.60
C CYS A 8 -18.56 6.31 -4.48
N HIS A 9 -19.24 7.40 -4.85
CA HIS A 9 -18.61 8.46 -5.64
C HIS A 9 -17.48 9.16 -4.88
N ALA A 10 -17.75 9.56 -3.62
CA ALA A 10 -16.77 10.28 -2.82
C ALA A 10 -15.52 9.44 -2.53
N VAL A 11 -15.67 8.15 -2.22
CA VAL A 11 -14.52 7.27 -1.94
C VAL A 11 -13.66 7.04 -3.19
N MET A 12 -14.28 7.00 -4.37
CA MET A 12 -13.59 6.78 -5.63
C MET A 12 -12.82 8.04 -6.08
N GLU A 13 -13.39 9.22 -5.87
CA GLU A 13 -12.67 10.49 -6.09
C GLU A 13 -11.49 10.64 -5.13
N TRP A 14 -11.66 10.26 -3.86
CA TRP A 14 -10.54 10.23 -2.92
C TRP A 14 -9.44 9.26 -3.39
N ALA A 15 -9.80 8.05 -3.83
CA ALA A 15 -8.83 7.11 -4.38
C ALA A 15 -8.06 7.67 -5.58
N LYS A 16 -8.75 8.37 -6.49
CA LYS A 16 -8.11 9.02 -7.62
C LYS A 16 -7.09 10.08 -7.16
N ALA A 17 -7.46 10.96 -6.24
CA ALA A 17 -6.58 12.01 -5.72
C ALA A 17 -5.31 11.44 -5.06
N GLU A 18 -5.46 10.39 -4.25
CA GLU A 18 -4.33 9.72 -3.59
C GLU A 18 -3.39 9.05 -4.60
N LEU A 19 -3.95 8.38 -5.62
CA LEU A 19 -3.15 7.74 -6.68
C LEU A 19 -2.41 8.75 -7.54
N GLU A 20 -3.01 9.90 -7.84
CA GLU A 20 -2.33 11.01 -8.52
C GLU A 20 -1.18 11.57 -7.66
N HIS A 21 -1.34 11.59 -6.33
CA HIS A 21 -0.30 12.06 -5.42
C HIS A 21 0.97 11.20 -5.47
N VAL A 22 0.83 9.89 -5.69
CA VAL A 22 1.98 8.96 -5.86
C VAL A 22 2.92 9.41 -6.97
N GLY A 23 2.36 9.82 -8.12
CA GLY A 23 3.17 10.29 -9.24
C GLY A 23 3.99 11.53 -8.89
N ARG A 24 3.47 12.38 -7.99
CA ARG A 24 4.18 13.56 -7.50
C ARG A 24 5.35 13.18 -6.61
N ILE A 25 5.20 12.16 -5.75
CA ILE A 25 6.31 11.67 -4.90
C ILE A 25 7.48 11.24 -5.77
N THR A 26 7.23 10.48 -6.83
CA THR A 26 8.29 10.01 -7.74
C THR A 26 8.97 11.13 -8.51
N ALA A 27 8.29 12.26 -8.74
CA ALA A 27 8.84 13.42 -9.44
C ALA A 27 9.70 14.34 -8.54
N VAL A 28 9.62 14.19 -7.21
CA VAL A 28 10.48 14.94 -6.28
C VAL A 28 11.88 14.34 -6.31
N GLU A 29 12.92 15.16 -6.42
CA GLU A 29 14.32 14.68 -6.45
C GLU A 29 14.93 14.54 -5.04
N ASP A 30 14.44 15.32 -4.08
CA ASP A 30 14.94 15.32 -2.71
C ASP A 30 14.37 14.15 -1.90
N ALA A 31 15.27 13.34 -1.32
CA ALA A 31 14.90 12.12 -0.61
C ALA A 31 14.11 12.35 0.69
N ASP A 32 14.37 13.45 1.40
CA ASP A 32 13.68 13.76 2.67
C ASP A 32 12.27 14.27 2.39
N ILE A 33 12.09 15.03 1.30
CA ILE A 33 10.76 15.44 0.82
C ILE A 33 9.99 14.23 0.30
N GLN A 34 10.62 13.36 -0.48
CA GLN A 34 10.01 12.10 -0.93
C GLN A 34 9.53 11.26 0.26
N TYR A 35 10.38 11.05 1.26
CA TYR A 35 10.02 10.35 2.50
C TYR A 35 8.80 11.00 3.18
N SER A 36 8.86 12.31 3.39
CA SER A 36 7.79 13.06 4.08
C SER A 36 6.45 12.94 3.36
N TYR A 37 6.45 13.04 2.02
CA TYR A 37 5.24 12.87 1.21
C TYR A 37 4.76 11.42 1.20
N ALA A 38 5.67 10.43 1.09
CA ALA A 38 5.31 9.02 1.17
C ALA A 38 4.70 8.67 2.54
N GLN A 39 5.26 9.19 3.64
CA GLN A 39 4.74 8.99 4.99
C GLN A 39 3.31 9.52 5.13
N SER A 40 3.06 10.75 4.65
CA SER A 40 1.73 11.37 4.68
C SER A 40 0.73 10.63 3.79
N THR A 41 1.14 10.26 2.58
CA THR A 41 0.31 9.56 1.60
C THR A 41 -0.07 8.17 2.09
N VAL A 42 0.88 7.41 2.66
CA VAL A 42 0.57 6.11 3.25
C VAL A 42 -0.47 6.28 4.36
N ASN A 43 -0.33 7.28 5.24
CA ASN A 43 -1.33 7.52 6.27
C ASN A 43 -2.73 7.79 5.70
N GLY A 44 -2.86 8.66 4.69
CA GLY A 44 -4.13 8.92 4.01
C GLY A 44 -4.72 7.68 3.34
N MET A 45 -3.89 6.93 2.62
CA MET A 45 -4.29 5.70 1.94
C MET A 45 -4.73 4.59 2.88
N LEU A 46 -4.20 4.51 4.11
CA LEU A 46 -4.68 3.55 5.11
C LEU A 46 -6.14 3.82 5.50
N HIS A 47 -6.51 5.09 5.65
CA HIS A 47 -7.90 5.49 5.91
C HIS A 47 -8.80 5.21 4.71
N LEU A 48 -8.34 5.58 3.50
CA LEU A 48 -9.05 5.29 2.25
C LEU A 48 -9.31 3.79 2.08
N ARG A 49 -8.33 2.95 2.41
CA ARG A 49 -8.46 1.49 2.35
C ARG A 49 -9.60 1.01 3.24
N ASP A 50 -9.72 1.55 4.45
CA ASP A 50 -10.79 1.14 5.37
C ASP A 50 -12.16 1.61 4.87
N ALA A 51 -12.25 2.85 4.35
CA ALA A 51 -13.47 3.38 3.76
C ALA A 51 -13.93 2.55 2.54
N LEU A 52 -13.00 2.13 1.68
CA LEU A 52 -13.30 1.25 0.56
C LEU A 52 -13.78 -0.12 1.03
N LEU A 53 -13.14 -0.70 2.04
CA LEU A 53 -13.54 -2.01 2.56
C LEU A 53 -14.95 -1.95 3.18
N GLU A 54 -15.28 -0.90 3.92
CA GLU A 54 -16.63 -0.68 4.47
C GLU A 54 -17.69 -0.78 3.36
N LEU A 55 -17.50 -0.07 2.25
CA LEU A 55 -18.43 -0.06 1.13
C LEU A 55 -18.45 -1.37 0.34
N VAL A 56 -17.32 -2.08 0.22
CA VAL A 56 -17.26 -3.42 -0.39
C VAL A 56 -18.04 -4.45 0.43
N THR A 57 -18.01 -4.31 1.76
CA THR A 57 -18.71 -5.23 2.67
C THR A 57 -20.20 -4.92 2.84
N SER A 58 -20.63 -3.70 2.49
CA SER A 58 -22.05 -3.32 2.48
C SER A 58 -22.80 -3.99 1.33
N ASP A 59 -24.04 -4.43 1.60
CA ASP A 59 -24.93 -4.97 0.57
C ASP A 59 -25.60 -3.86 -0.27
N GLU A 60 -25.65 -2.63 0.25
CA GLU A 60 -26.27 -1.46 -0.41
C GLU A 60 -25.53 -1.01 -1.69
N HIS A 61 -24.30 -1.46 -1.89
CA HIS A 61 -23.44 -1.07 -3.02
C HIS A 61 -23.04 -2.25 -3.90
N SER A 62 -23.89 -3.29 -3.95
CA SER A 62 -23.64 -4.51 -4.72
C SER A 62 -23.27 -4.26 -6.19
N GLU A 63 -23.88 -3.27 -6.84
CA GLU A 63 -23.62 -2.89 -8.24
C GLU A 63 -22.19 -2.34 -8.47
N HIS A 64 -21.61 -1.67 -7.46
CA HIS A 64 -20.27 -1.08 -7.54
C HIS A 64 -19.19 -1.94 -6.85
N LYS A 65 -19.58 -3.06 -6.24
CA LYS A 65 -18.71 -3.89 -5.41
C LYS A 65 -17.46 -4.37 -6.13
N ALA A 66 -17.57 -4.71 -7.41
CA ALA A 66 -16.43 -5.15 -8.22
C ALA A 66 -15.39 -4.04 -8.40
N ASP A 67 -15.84 -2.82 -8.69
CA ASP A 67 -14.96 -1.67 -8.89
C ASP A 67 -14.35 -1.20 -7.56
N LEU A 68 -15.17 -1.09 -6.51
CA LEU A 68 -14.70 -0.77 -5.16
C LEU A 68 -13.63 -1.75 -4.69
N LYS A 69 -13.83 -3.05 -4.92
CA LYS A 69 -12.84 -4.09 -4.57
C LYS A 69 -11.55 -3.94 -5.38
N ARG A 70 -11.66 -3.67 -6.69
CA ARG A 70 -10.48 -3.44 -7.55
C ARG A 70 -9.69 -2.21 -7.10
N THR A 71 -10.39 -1.15 -6.70
CA THR A 71 -9.77 0.07 -6.16
C THR A 71 -9.11 -0.21 -4.82
N HIS A 72 -9.80 -0.89 -3.89
CA HIS A 72 -9.23 -1.32 -2.60
C HIS A 72 -7.92 -2.08 -2.80
N ASP A 73 -7.90 -3.08 -3.69
CA ASP A 73 -6.71 -3.89 -3.94
C ASP A 73 -5.57 -3.07 -4.57
N SER A 74 -5.91 -2.06 -5.38
CA SER A 74 -4.93 -1.13 -5.96
C SER A 74 -4.32 -0.23 -4.91
N VAL A 75 -5.13 0.33 -4.00
CA VAL A 75 -4.66 1.13 -2.86
C VAL A 75 -3.74 0.29 -1.97
N VAL A 76 -4.10 -0.95 -1.64
CA VAL A 76 -3.26 -1.86 -0.85
C VAL A 76 -1.91 -2.11 -1.52
N ARG A 77 -1.87 -2.31 -2.85
CA ARG A 77 -0.61 -2.50 -3.59
C ARG A 77 0.27 -1.25 -3.53
N VAL A 78 -0.32 -0.08 -3.69
CA VAL A 78 0.41 1.20 -3.66
C VAL A 78 0.98 1.46 -2.27
N ILE A 79 0.19 1.25 -1.21
CA ILE A 79 0.68 1.35 0.18
C ILE A 79 1.92 0.47 0.37
N LYS A 80 1.86 -0.81 -0.04
CA LYS A 80 2.99 -1.74 0.07
C LYS A 80 4.22 -1.27 -0.71
N HIS A 81 4.01 -0.68 -1.88
CA HIS A 81 5.09 -0.15 -2.69
C HIS A 81 5.74 1.08 -2.04
N LEU A 82 4.93 2.03 -1.57
CA LEU A 82 5.42 3.23 -0.90
C LEU A 82 6.23 2.89 0.36
N ILE A 83 5.75 1.95 1.16
CA ILE A 83 6.46 1.48 2.35
C ILE A 83 7.82 0.89 1.99
N LYS A 84 7.85 0.06 0.94
CA LYS A 84 9.07 -0.62 0.53
C LYS A 84 10.10 0.32 -0.08
N ASP A 85 9.66 1.25 -0.94
CA ASP A 85 10.55 2.02 -1.80
C ASP A 85 10.96 3.36 -1.18
N TYR A 86 10.17 3.89 -0.23
CA TYR A 86 10.47 5.14 0.49
C TYR A 86 10.70 4.93 2.00
N ASP A 87 10.88 3.69 2.46
CA ASP A 87 11.16 3.35 3.87
C ASP A 87 10.16 3.95 4.89
N VAL A 88 8.87 4.02 4.51
CA VAL A 88 7.82 4.59 5.36
C VAL A 88 7.74 3.83 6.69
N LYS A 89 7.82 4.58 7.79
CA LYS A 89 7.81 4.02 9.13
C LYS A 89 6.39 3.82 9.62
N LEU A 90 5.85 2.63 9.37
CA LEU A 90 4.52 2.22 9.85
C LEU A 90 4.35 2.38 11.37
N GLU A 91 5.41 2.14 12.13
CA GLU A 91 5.38 2.29 13.59
C GLU A 91 5.14 3.74 14.02
N GLU A 92 5.63 4.72 13.26
CA GLU A 92 5.35 6.14 13.53
C GLU A 92 3.88 6.49 13.23
N ILE A 93 3.32 5.94 12.15
CA ILE A 93 1.89 6.10 11.81
C ILE A 93 1.00 5.49 12.90
N LYS A 94 1.31 4.25 13.33
CA LYS A 94 0.59 3.57 14.41
C LYS A 94 0.66 4.35 15.72
N ARG A 95 1.83 4.90 16.07
CA ARG A 95 1.99 5.74 17.27
C ARG A 95 1.15 7.01 17.20
N PHE A 96 1.03 7.61 16.02
CA PHE A 96 0.17 8.79 15.83
C PHE A 96 -1.33 8.45 15.90
N ASN A 97 -1.69 7.22 15.54
CA ASN A 97 -3.06 6.67 15.64
C ASN A 97 -3.47 6.32 17.09
N THR A 98 -3.30 7.26 18.01
CA THR A 98 -3.61 7.12 19.45
C THR A 98 -5.10 6.88 19.75
N ARG A 99 -5.98 7.21 18.79
CA ARG A 99 -7.44 7.03 18.91
C ARG A 99 -7.96 5.78 18.19
N HIS A 100 -7.07 4.93 17.66
CA HIS A 100 -7.41 3.68 16.98
C HIS A 100 -8.41 3.86 15.81
N VAL A 101 -8.23 4.94 15.05
CA VAL A 101 -9.05 5.30 13.87
C VAL A 101 -8.60 4.60 12.58
N LEU A 102 -7.57 3.76 12.64
CA LEU A 102 -7.17 2.85 11.57
C LEU A 102 -7.64 1.43 11.89
N GLY A 103 -8.07 0.71 10.86
CA GLY A 103 -8.42 -0.69 10.89
C GLY A 103 -7.21 -1.63 11.01
N ASP A 104 -7.47 -2.92 10.82
CA ASP A 104 -6.44 -3.96 10.90
C ASP A 104 -5.36 -3.78 9.83
N LEU A 105 -4.09 -3.72 10.25
CA LEU A 105 -2.91 -3.55 9.40
C LEU A 105 -2.18 -4.88 9.14
N SER A 106 -2.70 -6.02 9.58
CA SER A 106 -2.08 -7.34 9.42
C SER A 106 -1.71 -7.68 7.97
N TYR A 107 -2.46 -7.16 6.99
CA TYR A 107 -2.22 -7.34 5.55
C TYR A 107 -0.89 -6.73 5.04
N LEU A 108 -0.28 -5.84 5.83
CA LEU A 108 1.05 -5.27 5.61
C LEU A 108 2.16 -6.17 6.19
N GLY A 109 1.82 -7.06 7.12
CA GLY A 109 2.73 -8.01 7.76
C GLY A 109 3.05 -9.21 6.87
N ALA A 110 3.85 -9.00 5.83
CA ALA A 110 4.56 -10.08 5.11
C ALA A 110 5.78 -9.57 4.30
N SER A 111 6.46 -8.50 4.74
CA SER A 111 7.72 -8.04 4.12
C SER A 111 8.92 -8.42 4.99
N GLY A 112 9.45 -9.63 4.78
CA GLY A 112 10.74 -10.10 5.31
C GLY A 112 10.62 -11.50 5.90
N THR A 113 10.71 -12.58 5.12
CA THR A 113 12.01 -13.10 4.69
C THR A 113 11.81 -13.97 3.46
N LYS A 114 12.02 -13.42 2.24
CA LYS A 114 12.38 -14.30 1.12
C LYS A 114 13.80 -14.78 1.41
N LYS A 115 13.90 -16.00 1.96
CA LYS A 115 15.15 -16.74 2.10
C LYS A 115 15.84 -16.69 0.74
N ASN A 116 16.96 -15.97 0.67
CA ASN A 116 17.74 -15.81 -0.54
C ASN A 116 18.28 -17.21 -0.89
N GLY A 117 17.53 -17.96 -1.70
CA GLY A 117 17.92 -19.26 -2.22
C GLY A 117 19.06 -19.03 -3.19
N GLY A 118 20.27 -19.01 -2.66
CA GLY A 118 21.50 -18.79 -3.40
C GLY A 118 21.53 -19.68 -4.63
N ARG A 119 21.38 -19.06 -5.80
CA ARG A 119 21.63 -19.70 -7.09
C ARG A 119 23.14 -19.86 -7.20
N ARG A 120 23.68 -20.92 -6.56
CA ARG A 120 25.07 -21.36 -6.74
C ARG A 120 25.25 -21.66 -8.23
N ARG A 121 25.85 -20.71 -8.94
CA ARG A 121 26.31 -20.86 -10.31
C ARG A 121 27.38 -21.95 -10.30
N ALA A 122 27.01 -23.17 -10.68
CA ALA A 122 27.96 -24.26 -10.86
C ALA A 122 28.96 -23.86 -11.95
N THR A 123 30.20 -23.65 -11.54
CA THR A 123 31.36 -23.46 -12.40
C THR A 123 31.51 -24.72 -13.27
N ARG A 124 31.29 -24.57 -14.60
CA ARG A 124 31.67 -25.59 -15.59
C ARG A 124 33.18 -25.78 -15.49
N LYS A 125 33.60 -26.89 -14.89
CA LYS A 125 34.96 -27.40 -14.98
C LYS A 125 35.16 -27.87 -16.42
N ALA A 126 35.84 -27.07 -17.24
CA ALA A 126 36.38 -27.55 -18.51
C ALA A 126 37.42 -28.63 -18.18
N ARG A 127 37.11 -29.89 -18.50
CA ARG A 127 38.09 -30.97 -18.56
C ARG A 127 38.23 -31.37 -20.01
N SER A 128 39.40 -31.06 -20.54
CA SER A 128 39.97 -31.59 -21.77
C SER A 128 39.94 -33.10 -21.75
N TRP A 129 39.50 -33.69 -22.86
CA TRP A 129 39.87 -35.02 -23.31
C TRP A 129 39.99 -34.96 -24.82
N TRP A 130 41.16 -35.42 -25.29
CA TRP A 130 41.68 -35.44 -26.67
C TRP A 130 42.32 -34.14 -27.15
#